data_AF-A0A134CEI8-F1
#
_entry.id   AF-A0A134CEI8-F1
#
_cell.length_a   1.000
_cell.length_b   1.000
_cell.length_c   1.000
_cell.angle_alpha   90.00
_cell.angle_beta   90.00
_cell.angle_gamma   90.00
#
_symmetry.space_group_name_H-M   'P 1'
#
loop_
_entity.id
_entity.type
_entity.pdbx_description
1 polymer ?
#
loop_
_entity_poly.entity_id
_entity_poly.type
_entity_poly.pdbx_seq_one_letter_code
_entity_poly.pdbx_strand_id
1 'polypeptide(L)'
;MKLKRYENKYKILSDGERMSFNLLNIGFGNMVMGNKVVAIISPESAPIKRMIQEAREGNRLIDATFGRKTRALLIMDNGQIILSALQAETISHRLVTVEPEDTVE
;
A
#
# COMPACT_ATOMS: atom_id res chain seq x y z
N MET A 1 -2.76 -20.60 -27.01
CA MET A 1 -3.24 -19.20 -26.92
C MET A 1 -2.55 -18.55 -25.73
N LYS A 2 -1.48 -17.77 -25.94
CA LYS A 2 -0.71 -17.15 -24.83
C LYS A 2 -1.45 -15.89 -24.35
N LEU A 3 -1.86 -15.89 -23.08
CA LEU A 3 -2.43 -14.71 -22.41
C LEU A 3 -1.34 -13.61 -22.36
N LYS A 4 -1.57 -12.48 -23.03
CA LYS A 4 -0.72 -11.30 -22.87
C LYS A 4 -0.88 -10.79 -21.43
N ARG A 5 0.17 -10.97 -20.63
CA ARG A 5 0.32 -10.35 -19.30
C ARG A 5 0.33 -8.83 -19.53
N TYR A 6 -0.71 -8.13 -19.08
CA TYR A 6 -0.77 -6.67 -19.13
C TYR A 6 0.33 -6.12 -18.22
N GLU A 7 1.43 -5.64 -18.80
CA GLU A 7 2.45 -4.90 -18.07
C GLU A 7 1.89 -3.53 -17.67
N ASN A 8 1.97 -3.23 -16.38
CA ASN A 8 1.37 -2.04 -15.80
C ASN A 8 2.16 -0.79 -16.24
N LYS A 9 1.48 0.14 -16.90
CA LYS A 9 2.07 1.19 -17.77
C LYS A 9 2.26 2.55 -17.07
N TYR A 10 2.53 2.59 -15.77
CA TYR A 10 2.69 3.85 -15.04
C TYR A 10 4.14 4.36 -15.09
N LYS A 11 4.53 4.86 -16.27
CA LYS A 11 5.81 5.54 -16.52
C LYS A 11 5.62 7.05 -16.32
N ILE A 12 5.84 7.55 -15.11
CA ILE A 12 6.00 9.00 -14.88
C ILE A 12 7.47 9.30 -15.12
N LEU A 13 7.76 10.04 -16.19
CA LEU A 13 9.11 10.39 -16.63
C LEU A 13 9.60 11.60 -15.82
N SER A 14 10.68 11.43 -15.05
CA SER A 14 11.61 12.51 -14.71
C SER A 14 12.96 12.14 -15.30
N ASP A 15 13.64 13.12 -15.88
CA ASP A 15 14.85 12.96 -16.69
C ASP A 15 15.95 12.15 -15.97
N GLY A 16 16.51 11.16 -16.67
CA GLY A 16 17.83 10.59 -16.36
C GLY A 16 17.90 9.47 -15.32
N GLU A 17 17.01 9.42 -14.32
CA GLU A 17 16.98 8.35 -13.33
C GLU A 17 15.72 7.49 -13.48
N ARG A 18 15.88 6.17 -13.60
CA ARG A 18 14.76 5.23 -13.46
C ARG A 18 14.30 5.23 -12.00
N MET A 19 13.52 6.23 -11.62
CA MET A 19 12.69 6.15 -10.42
C MET A 19 11.60 5.11 -10.69
N SER A 20 11.86 3.87 -10.29
CA SER A 20 10.84 2.83 -10.25
C SER A 20 9.84 3.20 -9.16
N PHE A 21 8.75 3.87 -9.53
CA PHE A 21 7.63 4.11 -8.62
C PHE A 21 6.98 2.76 -8.28
N ASN A 22 7.33 2.21 -7.12
CA ASN A 22 6.67 1.01 -6.61
C ASN A 22 5.29 1.39 -6.07
N LEU A 23 4.26 1.30 -6.93
CA LEU A 23 2.87 1.54 -6.53
C LEU A 23 2.20 0.24 -6.07
N LEU A 24 1.74 0.23 -4.84
CA LEU A 24 1.04 -0.88 -4.22
C LEU A 24 -0.47 -0.65 -4.28
N ASN A 25 -1.21 -1.55 -4.94
CA ASN A 25 -2.67 -1.53 -4.95
C ASN A 25 -3.24 -1.95 -3.60
N ILE A 26 -4.04 -1.07 -2.99
CA ILE A 26 -4.69 -1.27 -1.68
C ILE A 26 -6.21 -1.41 -1.78
N GLY A 27 -6.74 -1.71 -2.98
CA GLY A 27 -8.17 -1.97 -3.24
C GLY A 27 -8.92 -0.79 -3.85
N PHE A 28 -10.01 -1.09 -4.58
CA PHE A 28 -10.88 -0.09 -5.23
C PHE A 28 -10.19 0.91 -6.16
N GLY A 29 -9.07 0.50 -6.78
CA GLY A 29 -8.26 1.39 -7.61
C GLY A 29 -7.36 2.34 -6.82
N ASN A 30 -7.39 2.30 -5.48
CA ASN A 30 -6.49 3.07 -4.63
C ASN A 30 -5.10 2.44 -4.64
N MET A 31 -4.08 3.31 -4.68
CA MET A 31 -2.67 2.93 -4.70
C MET A 31 -1.87 3.79 -3.72
N VAL A 32 -0.81 3.22 -3.18
CA VAL A 32 0.15 3.93 -2.31
C VAL A 32 1.57 3.65 -2.80
N MET A 33 2.53 4.48 -2.38
CA MET A 33 3.94 4.18 -2.60
C MET A 33 4.37 3.03 -1.68
N GLY A 34 4.60 1.85 -2.25
CA GLY A 34 5.00 0.63 -1.53
C GLY A 34 6.30 0.81 -0.76
N ASN A 35 7.28 1.52 -1.33
CA ASN A 35 8.56 1.86 -0.66
C ASN A 35 8.41 2.83 0.52
N LYS A 36 7.22 3.39 0.73
CA LYS A 36 6.89 4.30 1.84
C LYS A 36 6.02 3.64 2.90
N VAL A 37 5.62 2.39 2.71
CA VAL A 37 4.89 1.60 3.70
C VAL A 37 5.87 1.05 4.73
N VAL A 38 5.73 1.46 5.98
CA VAL A 38 6.51 0.97 7.13
C VAL A 38 5.92 -0.33 7.68
N ALA A 39 4.59 -0.42 7.73
CA ALA A 39 3.90 -1.60 8.24
C ALA A 39 2.52 -1.80 7.61
N ILE A 40 2.10 -3.06 7.52
CA ILE A 40 0.73 -3.47 7.18
C ILE A 40 0.19 -4.25 8.38
N ILE A 41 -0.94 -3.81 8.94
CA ILE A 41 -1.47 -4.35 10.20
C ILE A 41 -2.97 -4.64 10.06
N SER A 42 -3.43 -5.73 10.69
CA SER A 42 -4.84 -6.08 10.79
C SER A 42 -5.55 -5.29 11.92
N PRO A 43 -6.76 -4.74 11.72
CA PRO A 43 -7.42 -3.81 12.63
C PRO A 43 -8.15 -4.46 13.82
N GLU A 44 -7.76 -5.67 14.22
CA GLU A 44 -8.56 -6.51 15.11
C GLU A 44 -8.40 -6.15 16.60
N SER A 45 -7.24 -5.63 17.01
CA SER A 45 -6.94 -5.38 18.43
C SER A 45 -7.35 -3.97 18.91
N ALA A 46 -7.67 -3.86 20.20
CA ALA A 46 -8.05 -2.58 20.81
C ALA A 46 -6.98 -1.46 20.69
N PRO A 47 -5.67 -1.72 20.87
CA PRO A 47 -4.63 -0.71 20.64
C PRO A 47 -4.62 -0.17 19.21
N ILE A 48 -4.85 -1.02 18.21
CA ILE A 48 -4.87 -0.62 16.81
C ILE A 48 -6.10 0.23 16.49
N LYS A 49 -7.27 -0.13 17.03
CA LYS A 49 -8.48 0.71 16.92
C LYS A 49 -8.28 2.10 17.54
N ARG A 50 -7.57 2.20 18.67
CA ARG A 50 -7.17 3.49 19.27
C ARG A 50 -6.24 4.28 18.36
N MET A 51 -5.23 3.63 17.79
CA MET A 51 -4.31 4.27 16.83
C MET A 51 -5.05 4.87 15.61
N ILE A 52 -6.07 4.16 15.08
CA ILE A 52 -6.90 4.68 13.98
C ILE A 52 -7.66 5.94 14.41
N GLN A 53 -8.21 5.95 15.62
CA GLN A 53 -8.92 7.10 16.17
C GLN A 53 -7.98 8.30 16.37
N GLU A 54 -6.80 8.09 16.96
CA GLU A 54 -5.77 9.13 17.13
C GLU A 54 -5.30 9.72 15.79
N ALA A 55 -5.16 8.88 14.75
CA ALA A 55 -4.83 9.37 13.41
C ALA A 55 -5.96 10.18 12.78
N ARG A 56 -7.23 9.83 13.06
CA ARG A 56 -8.40 10.59 12.60
C ARG A 56 -8.43 11.98 13.25
N GLU A 57 -8.25 12.03 14.57
CA GLU A 57 -8.21 13.28 15.34
C GLU A 57 -7.01 14.16 14.95
N GLY A 58 -5.88 13.53 14.62
CA GLY A 58 -4.66 14.21 14.18
C GLY A 58 -4.60 14.56 12.69
N ASN A 59 -5.68 14.43 11.92
CA ASN A 59 -5.72 14.68 10.45
C ASN A 59 -4.66 13.89 9.64
N ARG A 60 -4.28 12.70 10.13
CA ARG A 60 -3.30 11.80 9.50
C ARG A 60 -3.93 10.52 8.93
N LEU A 61 -5.24 10.36 9.07
CA LEU A 61 -5.98 9.21 8.56
C LEU A 61 -6.48 9.46 7.13
N ILE A 62 -6.19 8.52 6.24
CA ILE A 62 -6.76 8.45 4.90
C ILE A 62 -7.66 7.20 4.85
N ASP A 63 -8.95 7.39 4.57
CA ASP A 63 -9.90 6.29 4.46
C ASP A 63 -10.05 5.85 3.00
N ALA A 64 -9.39 4.74 2.63
CA ALA A 64 -9.48 4.13 1.31
C ALA A 64 -10.40 2.88 1.29
N THR A 65 -11.29 2.74 2.28
CA THR A 65 -12.17 1.56 2.41
C THR A 65 -13.43 1.63 1.56
N PHE A 66 -13.79 2.82 1.05
CA PHE A 66 -15.05 3.07 0.33
C PHE A 66 -16.28 2.67 1.16
N GLY A 67 -16.25 2.97 2.46
CA GLY A 67 -17.34 2.66 3.41
C GLY A 67 -17.49 1.17 3.74
N ARG A 68 -16.57 0.32 3.29
CA ARG A 68 -16.56 -1.11 3.63
C ARG A 68 -15.83 -1.34 4.94
N LYS A 69 -15.99 -2.54 5.51
CA LYS A 69 -15.23 -2.96 6.69
C LYS A 69 -13.73 -2.79 6.44
N THR A 70 -13.06 -2.05 7.33
CA THR A 70 -11.60 -1.99 7.41
C THR A 70 -11.06 -3.40 7.67
N ARG A 71 -10.22 -3.90 6.76
CA ARG A 71 -9.56 -5.21 6.86
C ARG A 71 -8.05 -5.10 7.01
N ALA A 72 -7.48 -3.95 6.69
CA ALA A 72 -6.08 -3.63 6.93
C ALA A 72 -5.92 -2.13 7.19
N LEU A 73 -4.82 -1.78 7.85
CA LEU A 73 -4.26 -0.45 7.84
C LEU A 73 -2.81 -0.50 7.35
N LEU A 74 -2.38 0.53 6.65
CA LEU A 74 -0.99 0.75 6.26
C LEU A 74 -0.46 1.94 7.05
N ILE A 75 0.72 1.79 7.63
CA ILE A 75 1.46 2.87 8.27
C ILE A 75 2.50 3.36 7.27
N MET A 76 2.45 4.65 6.96
CA MET A 76 3.39 5.31 6.06
C MET A 76 4.59 5.88 6.85
N ASP A 77 5.71 6.12 6.17
CA ASP A 77 6.95 6.66 6.76
C ASP A 77 6.78 8.03 7.43
N ASN A 78 5.85 8.84 6.93
CA ASN A 78 5.48 10.14 7.50
C ASN A 78 4.46 10.05 8.66
N GLY A 79 4.10 8.84 9.10
CA GLY A 79 3.12 8.62 10.18
C GLY A 79 1.66 8.78 9.76
N GLN A 80 1.36 8.87 8.45
CA GLN A 80 -0.01 8.73 7.95
C GLN A 80 -0.49 7.28 8.11
N ILE A 81 -1.78 7.13 8.38
CA ILE A 81 -2.45 5.83 8.45
C ILE A 81 -3.45 5.75 7.30
N ILE A 82 -3.36 4.69 6.50
CA ILE A 82 -4.24 4.47 5.37
C ILE A 82 -5.09 3.23 5.63
N LEU A 83 -6.41 3.37 5.65
CA LEU A 83 -7.32 2.25 5.85
C LEU A 83 -7.63 1.57 4.52
N SER A 84 -7.61 0.23 4.51
CA SER A 84 -7.96 -0.58 3.35
C SER A 84 -9.05 -1.59 3.69
N ALA A 85 -9.89 -1.87 2.70
CA ALA A 85 -10.87 -2.95 2.76
C ALA A 85 -10.35 -4.28 2.18
N LEU A 86 -9.09 -4.31 1.70
CA LEU A 86 -8.36 -5.55 1.42
C LEU A 86 -7.74 -6.10 2.71
N GLN A 87 -7.59 -7.42 2.76
CA GLN A 87 -6.91 -8.12 3.85
C GLN A 87 -5.42 -7.80 3.86
N ALA A 88 -4.83 -7.73 5.06
CA ALA A 88 -3.42 -7.42 5.26
C ALA A 88 -2.51 -8.39 4.48
N GLU A 89 -2.87 -9.68 4.48
CA GLU A 89 -2.18 -10.76 3.79
C GLU A 89 -2.17 -10.54 2.27
N THR A 90 -3.30 -10.12 1.69
CA THR A 90 -3.39 -9.81 0.25
C THR A 90 -2.48 -8.65 -0.15
N ILE A 91 -2.33 -7.66 0.73
CA ILE A 91 -1.49 -6.49 0.49
C ILE A 91 -0.01 -6.89 0.65
N SER A 92 0.34 -7.65 1.69
CA SER A 92 1.74 -8.08 1.95
C SER A 92 2.27 -8.97 0.83
N HIS A 93 1.47 -9.91 0.31
CA HIS A 93 1.86 -10.75 -0.83
C HIS A 93 2.23 -9.93 -2.07
N ARG A 94 1.61 -8.75 -2.27
CA ARG A 94 1.92 -7.88 -3.40
C ARG A 94 3.17 -7.03 -3.18
N LEU A 95 3.55 -6.78 -1.92
CA LEU A 95 4.74 -6.01 -1.58
C LEU A 95 6.01 -6.86 -1.74
N VAL A 96 5.97 -8.12 -1.28
CA VAL A 96 7.13 -9.04 -1.35
C VAL A 96 7.51 -9.39 -2.79
N THR A 97 6.56 -9.36 -3.73
CA THR A 97 6.87 -9.60 -5.17
C THR A 97 7.64 -8.48 -5.85
N VAL A 98 7.97 -7.39 -5.15
CA VAL A 98 8.69 -6.23 -5.69
C VAL A 98 10.10 -6.11 -5.08
N GLU A 99 10.63 -7.19 -4.51
CA GLU A 99 12.08 -7.26 -4.30
C GLU A 99 12.75 -7.19 -5.69
N PRO A 100 13.72 -6.27 -5.90
CA PRO A 100 14.50 -6.29 -7.11
C PRO A 100 15.16 -7.66 -7.19
N GLU A 101 15.00 -8.37 -8.30
CA GLU A 101 15.93 -9.45 -8.61
C GLU A 101 17.31 -8.78 -8.66
N ASP A 102 18.10 -8.96 -7.60
CA ASP A 102 19.50 -8.64 -7.62
C ASP A 102 20.04 -9.27 -8.90
N THR A 103 20.46 -8.42 -9.81
CA THR A 103 21.04 -8.84 -11.07
C THR A 103 22.37 -9.46 -10.68
N VAL A 104 22.37 -10.77 -10.47
CA VAL A 104 23.57 -11.53 -10.19
C VAL A 104 24.42 -11.41 -11.46
N GLU A 105 25.50 -10.63 -11.38
CA GLU A 105 26.56 -10.62 -12.39
C GLU A 105 27.21 -12.01 -12.53
#